data_AF-A0A7Y1TZ16-F1
#
_entry.id   AF-A0A7Y1TZ16-F1
#
_cell.length_a   1.000
_cell.length_b   1.000
_cell.length_c   1.000
_cell.angle_alpha   90.00
_cell.angle_beta   90.00
_cell.angle_gamma   90.00
#
_symmetry.space_group_name_H-M   'P 1'
#
loop_
_entity.id
_entity.type
_entity.pdbx_description
1 polymer ?
#
loop_
_entity_poly.entity_id
_entity_poly.type
_entity_poly.pdbx_seq_one_letter_code
_entity_poly.pdbx_strand_id
1 'polypeptide(L)'
;MEQAPIEQTTVRSAETEELRLALSLRGGVSLAVWIGGAVAEIDALRKSSHALAEDPVGESLDVYGQLLRLARYDEVTVDILTGASAGGLNGVIYAASLVYNFDFSQMDDVWLEVADVETLSRLTPARGGDPQRESLFEGDAYFQAVARKKLTEMIQGSADPSGGVRRLDLFLSSTRLLPKARKLANDVFNDIEESRSAAFFHFRHLGGIASKLSDFSPRAGREDLVESLAAPIDDLALAGRATSSFPIAFEPATIEGMYGVFSDAEFV
;
A
#
# COMPACT_ATOMS: atom_id res chain seq x y z
N MET A 1 -15.43 60.54 -28.26
CA MET A 1 -15.96 59.21 -27.92
C MET A 1 -14.83 58.49 -27.21
N GLU A 2 -14.83 58.60 -25.89
CA GLU A 2 -13.75 58.17 -25.02
C GLU A 2 -13.91 56.67 -24.76
N GLN A 3 -12.96 55.86 -25.21
CA GLN A 3 -12.97 54.42 -24.95
C GLN A 3 -12.53 54.21 -23.49
N ALA A 4 -13.45 53.69 -22.69
CA ALA A 4 -13.17 53.23 -21.34
C ALA A 4 -12.14 52.10 -21.36
N PRO A 5 -11.23 52.01 -20.38
CA PRO A 5 -10.32 50.87 -20.28
C PRO A 5 -11.13 49.63 -19.91
N ILE A 6 -10.92 48.54 -20.65
CA ILE A 6 -11.38 47.21 -20.24
C ILE A 6 -10.42 46.75 -19.14
N GLU A 7 -10.77 47.06 -17.90
CA GLU A 7 -10.09 46.53 -16.73
C GLU A 7 -11.04 45.54 -16.05
N GLN A 8 -10.72 44.26 -16.19
CA GLN A 8 -10.92 43.21 -15.18
C GLN A 8 -10.30 41.93 -15.74
N THR A 9 -8.97 41.88 -15.73
CA THR A 9 -8.27 40.60 -15.59
C THR A 9 -8.73 40.06 -14.24
N THR A 10 -9.63 39.09 -14.25
CA THR A 10 -10.00 38.33 -13.06
C THR A 10 -8.72 37.69 -12.54
N VAL A 11 -8.08 38.34 -11.57
CA VAL A 11 -7.07 37.71 -10.74
C VAL A 11 -7.81 36.57 -10.06
N ARG A 12 -7.67 35.35 -10.59
CA ARG A 12 -8.05 34.16 -9.82
C ARG A 12 -7.34 34.31 -8.48
N SER A 13 -8.09 34.21 -7.39
CA SER A 13 -7.52 33.93 -6.07
C SER A 13 -6.49 32.82 -6.24
N ALA A 14 -5.40 32.88 -5.47
CA ALA A 14 -4.36 31.86 -5.41
C ALA A 14 -4.94 30.56 -4.81
N GLU A 15 -5.87 29.93 -5.51
CA GLU A 15 -6.38 28.61 -5.22
C GLU A 15 -5.39 27.63 -5.82
N THR A 16 -4.65 26.97 -4.93
CA THR A 16 -3.78 25.84 -5.29
C THR A 16 -4.66 24.73 -5.88
N GLU A 17 -4.42 24.36 -7.13
CA GLU A 17 -5.15 23.26 -7.78
C GLU A 17 -4.44 21.93 -7.46
N GLU A 18 -5.06 21.12 -6.59
CA GLU A 18 -4.55 19.80 -6.19
C GLU A 18 -5.15 18.67 -7.04
N LEU A 19 -4.31 17.82 -7.64
CA LEU A 19 -4.69 16.58 -8.30
C LEU A 19 -4.65 15.41 -7.32
N ARG A 20 -5.83 14.88 -6.95
CA ARG A 20 -5.94 13.71 -6.07
C ARG A 20 -6.18 12.43 -6.85
N LEU A 21 -5.37 11.41 -6.57
CA LEU A 21 -5.40 10.13 -7.24
C LEU A 21 -5.82 9.01 -6.28
N ALA A 22 -6.73 8.17 -6.76
CA ALA A 22 -7.06 6.88 -6.16
C ALA A 22 -6.55 5.76 -7.08
N LEU A 23 -5.72 4.86 -6.55
CA LEU A 23 -5.13 3.79 -7.35
C LEU A 23 -5.76 2.43 -7.02
N SER A 24 -5.98 1.64 -8.06
CA SER A 24 -6.38 0.24 -7.94
C SER A 24 -5.35 -0.69 -8.57
N LEU A 25 -4.58 -1.35 -7.71
CA LEU A 25 -3.48 -2.22 -8.05
C LEU A 25 -4.01 -3.66 -8.16
N ARG A 26 -4.55 -3.97 -9.33
CA ARG A 26 -5.08 -5.31 -9.61
C ARG A 26 -3.94 -6.30 -9.79
N GLY A 27 -3.98 -7.39 -9.03
CA GLY A 27 -2.96 -8.42 -9.11
C GLY A 27 -2.96 -9.25 -10.40
N GLY A 28 -1.90 -10.05 -10.52
CA GLY A 28 -1.61 -10.95 -11.62
C GLY A 28 -0.12 -11.26 -11.63
N VAL A 29 0.25 -12.55 -11.66
CA VAL A 29 1.66 -12.98 -11.52
C VAL A 29 2.59 -12.34 -12.56
N SER A 30 2.17 -12.24 -13.81
CA SER A 30 2.98 -11.66 -14.89
C SER A 30 3.06 -10.13 -14.88
N LEU A 31 2.26 -9.46 -14.04
CA LEU A 31 2.14 -8.00 -13.99
C LEU A 31 2.75 -7.39 -12.73
N ALA A 32 3.23 -8.19 -11.79
CA ALA A 32 3.76 -7.75 -10.50
C ALA A 32 4.79 -6.60 -10.62
N VAL A 33 5.80 -6.79 -11.48
CA VAL A 33 6.86 -5.82 -11.75
C VAL A 33 6.34 -4.61 -12.53
N TRP A 34 5.39 -4.83 -13.46
CA TRP A 34 4.78 -3.76 -14.25
C TRP A 34 3.94 -2.82 -13.38
N ILE A 35 3.20 -3.36 -12.40
CA ILE A 35 2.46 -2.57 -11.40
C ILE A 35 3.44 -1.70 -10.62
N GLY A 36 4.58 -2.25 -10.19
CA GLY A 36 5.64 -1.50 -9.51
C GLY A 36 6.16 -0.35 -10.38
N GLY A 37 6.48 -0.60 -11.65
CA GLY A 37 6.91 0.44 -12.58
C GLY A 37 5.87 1.55 -12.74
N ALA A 38 4.58 1.21 -12.91
CA ALA A 38 3.51 2.19 -13.02
C ALA A 38 3.36 3.05 -11.74
N VAL A 39 3.52 2.43 -10.56
CA VAL A 39 3.50 3.16 -9.28
C VAL A 39 4.72 4.07 -9.15
N ALA A 40 5.90 3.64 -9.59
CA ALA A 40 7.10 4.47 -9.58
C ALA A 40 6.94 5.74 -10.43
N GLU A 41 6.31 5.64 -11.61
CA GLU A 41 6.00 6.83 -12.43
C GLU A 41 4.98 7.77 -11.76
N ILE A 42 4.00 7.23 -11.02
CA ILE A 42 3.05 8.04 -10.25
C ILE A 42 3.74 8.73 -9.07
N ASP A 43 4.66 8.03 -8.38
CA ASP A 43 5.45 8.65 -7.31
C ASP A 43 6.43 9.70 -7.84
N ALA A 44 7.01 9.49 -9.03
CA ALA A 44 7.82 10.49 -9.72
C ALA A 44 6.97 11.74 -10.01
N LEU A 45 5.79 11.59 -10.62
CA LEU A 45 4.85 12.70 -10.84
C LEU A 45 4.52 13.45 -9.54
N ARG A 46 4.30 12.72 -8.44
CA ARG A 46 4.05 13.29 -7.11
C ARG A 46 5.25 14.07 -6.58
N LYS A 47 6.46 13.53 -6.71
CA LYS A 47 7.71 14.22 -6.32
C LYS A 47 7.95 15.47 -7.17
N SER A 48 7.64 15.42 -8.47
CA SER A 48 7.77 16.56 -9.38
C SER A 48 6.83 17.72 -9.03
N SER A 49 5.67 17.47 -8.38
CA SER A 49 4.83 18.56 -7.88
C SER A 49 5.48 19.32 -6.71
N HIS A 50 6.23 18.63 -5.83
CA HIS A 50 7.02 19.30 -4.78
C HIS A 50 8.14 20.15 -5.38
N ALA A 51 8.84 19.62 -6.39
CA ALA A 51 9.88 20.38 -7.11
C ALA A 51 9.30 21.61 -7.84
N LEU A 52 8.09 21.53 -8.40
CA LEU A 52 7.38 22.67 -9.00
C LEU A 52 7.06 23.76 -7.98
N ALA A 53 6.71 23.39 -6.74
CA ALA A 53 6.50 24.36 -5.66
C ALA A 53 7.81 25.08 -5.27
N GLU A 54 8.97 24.42 -5.38
CA GLU A 54 10.28 25.00 -5.10
C GLU A 54 10.86 25.83 -6.26
N ASP A 55 10.59 25.45 -7.52
CA ASP A 55 10.95 26.20 -8.74
C ASP A 55 9.70 26.56 -9.59
N PRO A 56 8.95 27.62 -9.20
CA PRO A 56 7.78 28.05 -9.95
C PRO A 56 8.10 28.66 -11.32
N VAL A 57 9.36 29.00 -11.62
CA VAL A 57 9.76 29.55 -12.93
C VAL A 57 9.93 28.41 -13.93
N GLY A 58 10.38 27.26 -13.46
CA GLY A 58 10.33 25.99 -14.15
C GLY A 58 11.52 25.71 -15.06
N GLU A 59 12.67 26.33 -14.79
CA GLU A 59 13.88 26.16 -15.59
C GLU A 59 14.53 24.78 -15.39
N SER A 60 14.23 24.12 -14.27
CA SER A 60 14.82 22.84 -13.88
C SER A 60 13.83 21.67 -13.80
N LEU A 61 12.57 21.87 -14.22
CA LEU A 61 11.53 20.84 -14.09
C LEU A 61 11.74 19.68 -15.06
N ASP A 62 11.54 18.48 -14.55
CA ASP A 62 11.43 17.27 -15.36
C ASP A 62 10.16 17.28 -16.24
N VAL A 63 9.96 16.21 -17.01
CA VAL A 63 8.79 16.07 -17.89
C VAL A 63 7.47 16.14 -17.12
N TYR A 64 7.41 15.63 -15.89
CA TYR A 64 6.20 15.63 -15.08
C TYR A 64 5.90 17.00 -14.50
N GLY A 65 6.90 17.73 -13.99
CA GLY A 65 6.75 19.11 -13.53
C GLY A 65 6.31 20.04 -14.66
N GLN A 66 6.84 19.85 -15.88
CA GLN A 66 6.39 20.58 -17.06
C GLN A 66 4.93 20.27 -17.42
N LEU A 67 4.52 18.99 -17.35
CA LEU A 67 3.14 18.58 -17.59
C LEU A 67 2.18 19.12 -16.53
N LEU A 68 2.55 19.09 -15.25
CA LEU A 68 1.77 19.66 -14.16
C LEU A 68 1.56 21.16 -14.33
N ARG A 69 2.62 21.89 -14.66
CA ARG A 69 2.56 23.32 -14.98
C ARG A 69 1.62 23.61 -16.14
N LEU A 70 1.71 22.82 -17.23
CA LEU A 70 0.85 22.96 -18.39
C LEU A 70 -0.63 22.69 -18.04
N ALA A 71 -0.86 21.67 -17.21
CA ALA A 71 -2.17 21.28 -16.72
C ALA A 71 -2.70 22.18 -15.59
N ARG A 72 -1.87 23.08 -15.06
CA ARG A 72 -2.14 24.01 -13.94
C ARG A 72 -2.39 23.32 -12.59
N TYR A 73 -1.83 22.14 -12.37
CA TYR A 73 -1.84 21.51 -11.05
C TYR A 73 -0.58 21.90 -10.26
N ASP A 74 -0.78 22.28 -9.01
CA ASP A 74 0.29 22.70 -8.09
C ASP A 74 0.77 21.56 -7.19
N GLU A 75 -0.14 20.64 -6.85
CA GLU A 75 0.13 19.51 -5.95
C GLU A 75 -0.50 18.23 -6.52
N VAL A 76 0.19 17.11 -6.35
CA VAL A 76 -0.34 15.78 -6.63
C VAL A 76 -0.34 14.99 -5.34
N THR A 77 -1.47 14.34 -5.03
CA THR A 77 -1.63 13.52 -3.84
C THR A 77 -2.19 12.16 -4.23
N VAL A 78 -1.66 11.10 -3.61
CA VAL A 78 -2.31 9.78 -3.61
C VAL A 78 -2.86 9.54 -2.21
N ASP A 79 -4.19 9.50 -2.07
CA ASP A 79 -4.85 9.37 -0.77
C ASP A 79 -5.67 8.08 -0.63
N ILE A 80 -5.92 7.35 -1.73
CA ILE A 80 -6.59 6.05 -1.71
C ILE A 80 -5.79 5.02 -2.52
N LEU A 81 -5.48 3.91 -1.89
CA LEU A 81 -4.86 2.75 -2.52
C LEU A 81 -5.73 1.52 -2.33
N THR A 82 -5.90 0.74 -3.39
CA THR A 82 -6.51 -0.60 -3.30
C THR A 82 -5.58 -1.62 -3.93
N GLY A 83 -5.48 -2.82 -3.37
CA GLY A 83 -4.55 -3.85 -3.83
C GLY A 83 -5.06 -5.26 -3.65
N ALA A 84 -4.71 -6.14 -4.60
CA ALA A 84 -5.03 -7.57 -4.56
C ALA A 84 -3.84 -8.39 -5.09
N SER A 85 -3.55 -9.55 -4.51
CA SER A 85 -2.43 -10.41 -4.92
C SER A 85 -1.11 -9.62 -5.02
N ALA A 86 -0.33 -9.77 -6.09
CA ALA A 86 0.91 -9.01 -6.28
C ALA A 86 0.71 -7.47 -6.26
N GLY A 87 -0.50 -6.98 -6.57
CA GLY A 87 -0.84 -5.57 -6.44
C GLY A 87 -1.01 -5.14 -4.98
N GLY A 88 -1.34 -6.07 -4.07
CA GLY A 88 -1.39 -5.82 -2.64
C GLY A 88 -0.01 -5.57 -2.04
N LEU A 89 1.02 -6.34 -2.43
CA LEU A 89 2.41 -6.06 -2.02
C LEU A 89 2.88 -4.68 -2.53
N ASN A 90 2.69 -4.38 -3.81
CA ASN A 90 3.00 -3.04 -4.35
C ASN A 90 2.25 -1.94 -3.58
N GLY A 91 0.97 -2.16 -3.25
CA GLY A 91 0.15 -1.23 -2.48
C GLY A 91 0.63 -1.02 -1.06
N VAL A 92 1.09 -2.08 -0.39
CA VAL A 92 1.71 -2.01 0.94
C VAL A 92 2.99 -1.19 0.91
N ILE A 93 3.92 -1.52 0.01
CA ILE A 93 5.20 -0.80 -0.09
C ILE A 93 4.97 0.66 -0.47
N TYR A 94 4.06 0.93 -1.40
CA TYR A 94 3.75 2.32 -1.80
C TYR A 94 3.04 3.11 -0.70
N ALA A 95 2.10 2.49 0.03
CA ALA A 95 1.50 3.12 1.19
C ALA A 95 2.55 3.48 2.25
N ALA A 96 3.45 2.55 2.52
CA ALA A 96 4.56 2.77 3.45
C ALA A 96 5.50 3.87 2.94
N SER A 97 5.80 3.93 1.63
CA SER A 97 6.67 4.96 1.06
C SER A 97 6.04 6.34 1.15
N LEU A 98 4.71 6.44 0.94
CA LEU A 98 3.96 7.68 1.10
C LEU A 98 3.95 8.16 2.56
N VAL A 99 3.80 7.26 3.54
CA VAL A 99 3.68 7.62 4.96
C VAL A 99 5.04 7.84 5.63
N TYR A 100 6.00 6.94 5.38
CA TYR A 100 7.35 6.99 5.95
C TYR A 100 8.36 7.68 5.03
N ASN A 101 7.90 8.26 3.92
CA ASN A 101 8.67 9.14 3.04
C ASN A 101 10.01 8.56 2.56
N PHE A 102 10.02 7.28 2.18
CA PHE A 102 11.18 6.65 1.53
C PHE A 102 10.96 6.57 0.01
N ASP A 103 12.04 6.26 -0.72
CA ASP A 103 11.97 6.16 -2.17
C ASP A 103 11.31 4.86 -2.62
N PHE A 104 10.15 4.96 -3.29
CA PHE A 104 9.46 3.78 -3.81
C PHE A 104 10.26 3.06 -4.91
N SER A 105 11.23 3.71 -5.57
CA SER A 105 12.01 3.06 -6.62
C SER A 105 12.72 1.79 -6.14
N GLN A 106 12.99 1.68 -4.83
CA GLN A 106 13.56 0.51 -4.16
C GLN A 106 12.67 -0.76 -4.25
N MET A 107 11.46 -0.66 -4.79
CA MET A 107 10.54 -1.78 -5.04
C MET A 107 11.12 -2.81 -6.03
N ASP A 108 12.03 -2.41 -6.91
CA ASP A 108 12.72 -3.31 -7.83
C ASP A 108 13.54 -4.38 -7.08
N ASP A 109 14.31 -3.98 -6.06
CA ASP A 109 15.06 -4.87 -5.18
C ASP A 109 14.14 -5.81 -4.39
N VAL A 110 12.96 -5.31 -3.98
CA VAL A 110 11.94 -6.15 -3.33
C VAL A 110 11.48 -7.24 -4.30
N TRP A 111 11.17 -6.90 -5.55
CA TRP A 111 10.76 -7.89 -6.54
C TRP A 111 11.90 -8.84 -6.92
N LEU A 112 13.15 -8.39 -6.98
CA LEU A 112 14.29 -9.26 -7.25
C LEU A 112 14.45 -10.35 -6.16
N GLU A 113 14.18 -10.03 -4.89
CA GLU A 113 14.28 -10.99 -3.78
C GLU A 113 12.99 -11.82 -3.60
N VAL A 114 11.80 -11.19 -3.70
CA VAL A 114 10.49 -11.84 -3.47
C VAL A 114 9.97 -12.60 -4.70
N ALA A 115 10.47 -12.33 -5.92
CA ALA A 115 10.07 -13.07 -7.12
C ALA A 115 11.01 -14.24 -7.45
N ASP A 116 12.04 -14.50 -6.62
CA ASP A 116 12.90 -15.65 -6.80
C ASP A 116 12.14 -16.94 -6.50
N VAL A 117 11.54 -17.52 -7.55
CA VAL A 117 10.75 -18.74 -7.46
C VAL A 117 11.57 -19.90 -6.91
N GLU A 118 12.89 -19.96 -7.14
CA GLU A 118 13.71 -21.04 -6.60
C GLU A 118 13.76 -20.96 -5.07
N THR A 119 14.03 -19.76 -4.55
CA THR A 119 14.10 -19.51 -3.11
C THR A 119 12.72 -19.53 -2.44
N LEU A 120 11.65 -19.06 -3.11
CA LEU A 120 10.28 -19.17 -2.63
C LEU A 120 9.75 -20.60 -2.62
N SER A 121 10.21 -21.41 -3.57
CA SER A 121 9.78 -22.79 -3.70
C SER A 121 10.29 -23.57 -2.51
N ARG A 122 9.40 -24.42 -1.98
CA ARG A 122 9.75 -25.45 -1.01
C ARG A 122 10.60 -26.53 -1.71
N LEU A 123 11.84 -26.21 -2.11
CA LEU A 123 12.74 -27.09 -2.87
C LEU A 123 13.43 -28.09 -1.97
N THR A 124 12.75 -29.19 -1.67
CA THR A 124 13.43 -30.49 -1.67
C THR A 124 12.43 -31.56 -2.09
N PRO A 125 12.78 -32.44 -3.06
CA PRO A 125 12.03 -33.68 -3.23
C PRO A 125 12.09 -34.42 -1.90
N ALA A 126 11.03 -35.17 -1.61
CA ALA A 126 10.96 -36.15 -0.54
C ALA A 126 12.32 -36.80 -0.21
N ARG A 127 13.05 -36.27 0.77
CA ARG A 127 13.56 -37.16 1.82
C ARG A 127 12.39 -37.41 2.77
N GLY A 128 11.42 -38.20 2.28
CA GLY A 128 10.19 -38.55 2.98
C GLY A 128 9.03 -37.65 2.59
N GLY A 129 8.29 -38.01 1.54
CA GLY A 129 7.12 -37.28 1.06
C GLY A 129 6.16 -37.06 2.21
N ASP A 130 6.01 -35.81 2.62
CA ASP A 130 5.05 -35.43 3.64
C ASP A 130 3.70 -35.18 2.95
N PRO A 131 2.69 -36.04 3.17
CA PRO A 131 1.36 -35.88 2.60
C PRO A 131 0.58 -34.69 3.20
N GLN A 132 1.13 -33.93 4.15
CA GLN A 132 0.53 -32.71 4.71
C GLN A 132 0.93 -31.41 4.00
N ARG A 133 1.59 -31.44 2.84
CA ARG A 133 2.01 -30.22 2.12
C ARG A 133 0.83 -29.58 1.38
N GLU A 134 0.29 -28.51 1.94
CA GLU A 134 -0.86 -27.78 1.40
C GLU A 134 -0.50 -26.67 0.37
N SER A 135 0.79 -26.30 0.22
CA SER A 135 1.26 -25.23 -0.70
C SER A 135 2.63 -25.50 -1.37
N LEU A 136 2.89 -24.83 -2.49
CA LEU A 136 4.14 -24.91 -3.28
C LEU A 136 5.23 -23.95 -2.78
N PHE A 137 4.84 -22.77 -2.31
CA PHE A 137 5.73 -21.68 -1.90
C PHE A 137 5.67 -21.43 -0.39
N GLU A 138 6.73 -20.83 0.16
CA GLU A 138 6.80 -20.43 1.57
C GLU A 138 6.28 -18.99 1.78
N GLY A 139 5.01 -18.86 2.19
CA GLY A 139 4.37 -17.56 2.40
C GLY A 139 4.77 -16.92 3.73
N ASP A 140 4.53 -17.60 4.85
CA ASP A 140 4.77 -17.05 6.19
C ASP A 140 6.27 -16.97 6.51
N ALA A 141 6.96 -18.10 6.37
CA ALA A 141 8.36 -18.21 6.80
C ALA A 141 9.34 -17.42 5.93
N TYR A 142 9.03 -17.27 4.63
CA TYR A 142 9.91 -16.60 3.67
C TYR A 142 9.31 -15.29 3.16
N PHE A 143 8.19 -15.30 2.42
CA PHE A 143 7.65 -14.08 1.80
C PHE A 143 7.42 -12.99 2.85
N GLN A 144 6.62 -13.24 3.88
CA GLN A 144 6.32 -12.24 4.91
C GLN A 144 7.60 -11.76 5.61
N ALA A 145 8.55 -12.65 5.89
CA ALA A 145 9.83 -12.29 6.50
C ALA A 145 10.66 -11.36 5.60
N VAL A 146 10.74 -11.64 4.30
CA VAL A 146 11.43 -10.78 3.32
C VAL A 146 10.72 -9.44 3.18
N ALA A 147 9.39 -9.42 3.07
CA ALA A 147 8.61 -8.18 2.99
C ALA A 147 8.81 -7.30 4.23
N ARG A 148 8.77 -7.89 5.42
CA ARG A 148 9.05 -7.23 6.70
C ARG A 148 10.47 -6.65 6.74
N LYS A 149 11.46 -7.45 6.36
CA LYS A 149 12.87 -7.04 6.31
C LYS A 149 13.05 -5.84 5.38
N LYS A 150 12.53 -5.92 4.15
CA LYS A 150 12.62 -4.84 3.16
C LYS A 150 11.92 -3.56 3.62
N LEU A 151 10.71 -3.65 4.18
CA LEU A 151 10.03 -2.50 4.77
C LEU A 151 10.89 -1.84 5.85
N THR A 152 11.49 -2.65 6.73
CA THR A 152 12.36 -2.15 7.80
C THR A 152 13.58 -1.41 7.22
N GLU A 153 14.26 -1.99 6.24
CA GLU A 153 15.44 -1.42 5.58
C GLU A 153 15.10 -0.09 4.86
N MET A 154 13.97 -0.03 4.15
CA MET A 154 13.53 1.18 3.45
C MET A 154 13.14 2.30 4.41
N ILE A 155 12.43 1.97 5.50
CA ILE A 155 12.07 2.96 6.54
C ILE A 155 13.32 3.48 7.25
N GLN A 156 14.30 2.61 7.55
CA GLN A 156 15.59 2.99 8.11
C GLN A 156 16.40 3.92 7.18
N GLY A 157 16.29 3.71 5.87
CA GLY A 157 16.95 4.54 4.86
C GLY A 157 16.27 5.89 4.59
N SER A 158 15.07 6.12 5.13
CA SER A 158 14.35 7.38 4.93
C SER A 158 15.04 8.55 5.62
N ALA A 159 15.27 9.64 4.87
CA ALA A 159 15.91 10.85 5.39
C ALA A 159 15.00 11.68 6.30
N ASP A 160 13.68 11.66 6.04
CA ASP A 160 12.66 12.28 6.88
C ASP A 160 11.42 11.40 6.95
N PRO A 161 11.39 10.40 7.85
CA PRO A 161 10.26 9.50 8.01
C PRO A 161 8.95 10.20 8.42
N SER A 162 9.00 11.46 8.84
CA SER A 162 7.83 12.22 9.29
C SER A 162 7.24 13.13 8.21
N GLY A 163 7.97 13.34 7.11
CA GLY A 163 7.60 14.21 5.98
C GLY A 163 6.64 13.60 4.97
N GLY A 164 6.03 12.44 5.30
CA GLY A 164 5.10 11.75 4.41
C GLY A 164 3.74 12.45 4.25
N VAL A 165 2.86 11.79 3.50
CA VAL A 165 1.50 12.27 3.23
C VAL A 165 0.68 12.39 4.51
N ARG A 166 -0.24 13.37 4.55
CA ARG A 166 -1.09 13.63 5.73
C ARG A 166 -2.31 12.72 5.84
N ARG A 167 -2.68 12.05 4.75
CA ARG A 167 -3.85 11.19 4.67
C ARG A 167 -3.62 10.07 3.67
N LEU A 168 -3.97 8.86 4.07
CA LEU A 168 -3.97 7.68 3.21
C LEU A 168 -5.00 6.66 3.70
N ASP A 169 -5.73 6.06 2.78
CA ASP A 169 -6.56 4.88 3.02
C ASP A 169 -6.10 3.74 2.09
N LEU A 170 -5.59 2.66 2.68
CA LEU A 170 -5.14 1.46 1.95
C LEU A 170 -6.12 0.31 2.20
N PHE A 171 -6.74 -0.21 1.14
CA PHE A 171 -7.60 -1.38 1.16
C PHE A 171 -6.96 -2.55 0.43
N LEU A 172 -6.81 -3.67 1.12
CA LEU A 172 -6.15 -4.85 0.58
C LEU A 172 -7.12 -6.01 0.58
N SER A 173 -7.52 -6.51 -0.59
CA SER A 173 -8.45 -7.63 -0.68
C SER A 173 -7.73 -8.95 -0.44
N SER A 174 -8.36 -9.84 0.32
CA SER A 174 -7.93 -11.22 0.52
C SER A 174 -9.14 -12.17 0.62
N THR A 175 -8.92 -13.47 0.67
CA THR A 175 -9.98 -14.49 0.59
C THR A 175 -9.89 -15.46 1.76
N ARG A 176 -10.84 -15.41 2.69
CA ARG A 176 -10.92 -16.37 3.79
C ARG A 176 -10.99 -17.80 3.27
N LEU A 177 -10.14 -18.66 3.82
CA LEU A 177 -10.17 -20.09 3.57
C LEU A 177 -11.49 -20.70 4.03
N LEU A 178 -11.93 -20.32 5.24
CA LEU A 178 -13.20 -20.72 5.82
C LEU A 178 -14.21 -19.57 5.69
N PRO A 179 -15.33 -19.77 4.98
CA PRO A 179 -16.30 -18.71 4.81
C PRO A 179 -17.00 -18.39 6.14
N LYS A 180 -17.32 -17.11 6.34
CA LYS A 180 -18.11 -16.66 7.48
C LYS A 180 -19.58 -16.61 7.08
N ALA A 181 -20.43 -17.32 7.83
CA ALA A 181 -21.87 -17.20 7.67
C ALA A 181 -22.33 -15.81 8.12
N ARG A 182 -23.08 -15.12 7.28
CA ARG A 182 -23.70 -13.84 7.56
C ARG A 182 -25.19 -13.96 7.35
N LYS A 183 -25.97 -13.50 8.34
CA LYS A 183 -27.41 -13.35 8.19
C LYS A 183 -27.72 -11.99 7.57
N LEU A 184 -28.37 -12.00 6.43
CA LEU A 184 -28.94 -10.82 5.80
C LEU A 184 -30.43 -10.78 6.14
N ALA A 185 -30.82 -9.77 6.92
CA ALA A 185 -32.24 -9.48 7.15
C ALA A 185 -32.81 -8.87 5.87
N ASN A 186 -33.55 -9.65 5.09
CA ASN A 186 -34.15 -9.21 3.83
C ASN A 186 -35.62 -8.81 4.01
N ASP A 187 -36.33 -9.44 4.96
CA ASP A 187 -37.68 -9.04 5.42
C ASP A 187 -37.90 -9.42 6.90
N VAL A 188 -39.08 -9.11 7.46
CA VAL A 188 -39.44 -9.34 8.89
C VAL A 188 -39.53 -10.83 9.27
N PHE A 189 -39.58 -11.73 8.29
CA PHE A 189 -39.90 -13.15 8.49
C PHE A 189 -38.83 -14.12 8.00
N ASN A 190 -37.86 -13.67 7.19
CA ASN A 190 -36.82 -14.52 6.61
C ASN A 190 -35.43 -13.89 6.69
N ASP A 191 -34.58 -14.50 7.52
CA ASP A 191 -33.14 -14.31 7.43
C ASP A 191 -32.60 -15.13 6.26
N ILE A 192 -31.83 -14.50 5.37
CA ILE A 192 -31.03 -15.22 4.37
C ILE A 192 -29.65 -15.48 4.97
N GLU A 193 -29.28 -16.76 5.08
CA GLU A 193 -27.91 -17.13 5.42
C GLU A 193 -27.04 -17.10 4.16
N GLU A 194 -26.09 -16.16 4.13
CA GLU A 194 -25.09 -16.02 3.09
C GLU A 194 -23.73 -16.48 3.63
N SER A 195 -23.03 -17.31 2.84
CA SER A 195 -21.66 -17.72 3.13
C SER A 195 -20.70 -16.82 2.38
N ARG A 196 -19.86 -16.03 3.07
CA ARG A 196 -18.90 -15.11 2.45
C ARG A 196 -17.46 -15.43 2.81
N SER A 197 -16.64 -15.63 1.78
CA SER A 197 -15.17 -15.75 1.90
C SER A 197 -14.42 -14.44 1.65
N ALA A 198 -15.10 -13.35 1.29
CA ALA A 198 -14.42 -12.07 1.07
C ALA A 198 -13.86 -11.51 2.39
N ALA A 199 -12.58 -11.15 2.37
CA ALA A 199 -11.91 -10.41 3.44
C ALA A 199 -11.16 -9.21 2.86
N PHE A 200 -10.88 -8.24 3.73
CA PHE A 200 -10.00 -7.13 3.38
C PHE A 200 -9.26 -6.65 4.62
N PHE A 201 -8.05 -6.16 4.41
CA PHE A 201 -7.34 -5.32 5.37
C PHE A 201 -7.60 -3.87 5.03
N HIS A 202 -7.75 -3.04 6.05
CA HIS A 202 -7.83 -1.58 5.90
C HIS A 202 -6.80 -0.96 6.82
N PHE A 203 -5.90 -0.18 6.22
CA PHE A 203 -4.95 0.65 6.94
C PHE A 203 -5.29 2.11 6.66
N ARG A 204 -5.44 2.88 7.72
CA ARG A 204 -5.74 4.31 7.67
C ARG A 204 -4.55 5.09 8.20
N HIS A 205 -4.22 6.17 7.52
CA HIS A 205 -3.31 7.21 8.00
C HIS A 205 -4.04 8.55 7.99
N LEU A 206 -4.04 9.24 9.12
CA LEU A 206 -4.56 10.61 9.20
C LEU A 206 -3.73 11.42 10.20
N GLY A 207 -3.09 12.49 9.73
CA GLY A 207 -2.25 13.37 10.53
C GLY A 207 -0.77 13.19 10.21
N GLY A 208 0.07 13.10 11.23
CA GLY A 208 1.48 12.76 11.08
C GLY A 208 1.77 11.36 11.61
N ILE A 209 3.02 10.92 11.52
CA ILE A 209 3.46 9.58 11.94
C ILE A 209 3.15 9.25 13.41
N ALA A 210 3.06 10.24 14.29
CA ALA A 210 2.70 10.03 15.71
C ALA A 210 1.19 10.10 15.98
N SER A 211 0.34 10.16 14.95
CA SER A 211 -1.09 10.34 15.10
C SER A 211 -1.77 9.10 15.66
N LYS A 212 -2.69 9.26 16.62
CA LYS A 212 -3.53 8.16 17.11
C LYS A 212 -4.55 7.67 16.09
N LEU A 213 -4.74 8.39 14.99
CA LEU A 213 -5.65 8.05 13.89
C LEU A 213 -4.93 7.38 12.71
N SER A 214 -3.73 6.85 12.97
CA SER A 214 -2.90 6.22 11.96
C SER A 214 -2.48 4.83 12.41
N ASP A 215 -2.78 3.84 11.58
CA ASP A 215 -2.37 2.44 11.73
C ASP A 215 -0.86 2.25 11.44
N PHE A 216 -0.23 3.28 10.89
CA PHE A 216 1.21 3.38 10.61
C PHE A 216 2.01 3.97 11.79
N SER A 217 1.33 4.34 12.87
CA SER A 217 1.98 5.05 13.96
C SER A 217 2.77 4.12 14.89
N PRO A 218 3.89 4.60 15.45
CA PRO A 218 4.62 3.89 16.50
C PRO A 218 3.73 3.37 17.62
N ARG A 219 3.89 2.09 17.97
CA ARG A 219 3.27 1.53 19.19
C ARG A 219 4.20 1.82 20.37
N ALA A 220 3.65 2.38 21.45
CA ALA A 220 4.41 3.00 22.53
C ALA A 220 5.41 2.04 23.22
N GLY A 221 6.54 2.59 23.70
CA GLY A 221 7.45 1.92 24.64
C GLY A 221 8.89 1.71 24.16
N ARG A 222 9.31 2.28 23.03
CA ARG A 222 10.68 2.17 22.49
C ARG A 222 11.24 3.55 22.16
N GLU A 223 12.56 3.73 22.34
CA GLU A 223 13.27 4.99 22.04
C GLU A 223 13.64 5.09 20.55
N ASP A 224 13.95 3.95 19.91
CA ASP A 224 14.24 3.87 18.49
C ASP A 224 12.95 3.86 17.66
N LEU A 225 12.90 4.72 16.63
CA LEU A 225 11.73 4.86 15.76
C LEU A 225 11.38 3.54 15.07
N VAL A 226 12.36 2.83 14.54
CA VAL A 226 12.12 1.62 13.74
C VAL A 226 11.68 0.47 14.64
N GLU A 227 12.27 0.33 15.82
CA GLU A 227 11.77 -0.60 16.83
C GLU A 227 10.33 -0.28 17.26
N SER A 228 9.99 1.00 17.39
CA SER A 228 8.63 1.43 17.74
C SER A 228 7.62 1.17 16.61
N LEU A 229 8.10 1.03 15.37
CA LEU A 229 7.33 0.72 14.16
C LEU A 229 7.28 -0.78 13.84
N ALA A 230 7.88 -1.65 14.66
CA ALA A 230 7.91 -3.09 14.39
C ALA A 230 6.51 -3.68 14.16
N ALA A 231 5.54 -3.28 14.97
CA ALA A 231 4.18 -3.82 14.86
C ALA A 231 3.43 -3.32 13.60
N PRO A 232 3.41 -2.02 13.27
CA PRO A 232 2.90 -1.56 11.96
C PRO A 232 3.59 -2.23 10.77
N ILE A 233 4.90 -2.45 10.83
CA ILE A 233 5.65 -3.15 9.77
C ILE A 233 5.21 -4.61 9.65
N ASP A 234 5.04 -5.31 10.78
CA ASP A 234 4.56 -6.70 10.82
C ASP A 234 3.16 -6.82 10.22
N ASP A 235 2.26 -5.91 10.61
CA ASP A 235 0.88 -5.84 10.14
C ASP A 235 0.82 -5.61 8.60
N LEU A 236 1.62 -4.68 8.09
CA LEU A 236 1.74 -4.39 6.66
C LEU A 236 2.31 -5.57 5.87
N ALA A 237 3.37 -6.20 6.39
CA ALA A 237 4.00 -7.36 5.76
C ALA A 237 3.04 -8.55 5.71
N LEU A 238 2.32 -8.82 6.80
CA LEU A 238 1.29 -9.85 6.88
C LEU A 238 0.18 -9.59 5.86
N ALA A 239 -0.34 -8.36 5.78
CA ALA A 239 -1.39 -8.02 4.83
C ALA A 239 -0.91 -8.17 3.37
N GLY A 240 0.30 -7.70 3.06
CA GLY A 240 0.91 -7.84 1.73
C GLY A 240 1.02 -9.31 1.31
N ARG A 241 1.52 -10.17 2.21
CA ARG A 241 1.57 -11.62 2.01
C ARG A 241 0.17 -12.23 1.88
N ALA A 242 -0.77 -11.87 2.75
CA ALA A 242 -2.12 -12.46 2.78
C ALA A 242 -2.93 -12.12 1.52
N THR A 243 -2.68 -10.96 0.88
CA THR A 243 -3.31 -10.67 -0.42
C THR A 243 -2.80 -11.58 -1.54
N SER A 244 -1.56 -12.07 -1.41
CA SER A 244 -0.89 -12.95 -2.39
C SER A 244 -1.21 -14.43 -2.20
N SER A 245 -1.99 -14.79 -1.18
CA SER A 245 -2.51 -16.14 -0.97
C SER A 245 -3.37 -16.57 -2.15
N PHE A 246 -2.88 -17.54 -2.92
CA PHE A 246 -3.68 -18.29 -3.88
C PHE A 246 -3.60 -19.77 -3.47
N PRO A 247 -4.75 -20.48 -3.35
CA PRO A 247 -4.75 -21.89 -2.99
C PRO A 247 -3.78 -22.69 -3.85
N ILE A 248 -3.04 -23.63 -3.25
CA ILE A 248 -1.95 -24.41 -3.86
C ILE A 248 -0.62 -23.64 -4.01
N ALA A 249 -0.64 -22.33 -4.28
CA ALA A 249 0.60 -21.56 -4.42
C ALA A 249 1.22 -21.24 -3.06
N PHE A 250 0.48 -20.61 -2.15
CA PHE A 250 0.91 -20.27 -0.79
C PHE A 250 -0.02 -20.91 0.22
N GLU A 251 0.50 -21.22 1.42
CA GLU A 251 -0.33 -21.65 2.54
C GLU A 251 -1.26 -20.50 2.98
N PRO A 252 -2.41 -20.78 3.61
CA PRO A 252 -3.25 -19.74 4.20
C PRO A 252 -2.46 -18.90 5.21
N ALA A 253 -2.63 -17.58 5.19
CA ALA A 253 -2.09 -16.68 6.20
C ALA A 253 -2.94 -16.81 7.47
N THR A 254 -2.28 -16.93 8.61
CA THR A 254 -2.97 -16.89 9.91
C THR A 254 -3.07 -15.45 10.39
N ILE A 255 -4.30 -14.96 10.59
CA ILE A 255 -4.57 -13.65 11.17
C ILE A 255 -4.97 -13.86 12.63
N GLU A 256 -4.00 -13.67 13.53
CA GLU A 256 -4.27 -13.49 14.96
C GLU A 256 -4.67 -12.04 15.20
N GLY A 257 -5.76 -11.81 15.94
CA GLY A 257 -6.51 -10.55 15.99
C GLY A 257 -5.70 -9.25 15.99
N MET A 258 -5.33 -8.77 14.80
CA MET A 258 -4.92 -7.40 14.53
C MET A 258 -6.15 -6.52 14.77
N TYR A 259 -6.15 -5.81 15.89
CA TYR A 259 -7.22 -4.93 16.35
C TYR A 259 -8.54 -5.67 16.72
N GLY A 260 -8.56 -6.37 17.85
CA GLY A 260 -9.73 -6.47 18.75
C GLY A 260 -11.10 -6.96 18.22
N VAL A 261 -11.23 -7.43 16.98
CA VAL A 261 -12.53 -7.82 16.38
C VAL A 261 -12.60 -9.31 16.02
N PHE A 262 -11.54 -10.08 16.24
CA PHE A 262 -11.54 -11.52 15.98
C PHE A 262 -11.11 -12.26 17.25
N SER A 263 -12.06 -12.94 17.89
CA SER A 263 -11.85 -13.72 19.11
C SER A 263 -11.26 -15.12 18.86
N ASP A 264 -11.07 -15.49 17.58
CA ASP A 264 -10.52 -16.77 17.13
C ASP A 264 -9.54 -16.50 15.98
N ALA A 265 -8.48 -17.30 15.84
CA ALA A 265 -7.56 -17.20 14.70
C ALA A 265 -8.32 -17.42 13.37
N GLU A 266 -8.25 -16.44 12.46
CA GLU A 266 -8.86 -16.55 11.14
C GLU A 266 -7.80 -16.87 10.08
N PHE A 267 -8.11 -17.73 9.11
CA PHE A 267 -7.23 -18.08 8.00
C PHE A 267 -7.68 -17.39 6.71
N VAL A 268 -6.75 -16.69 6.04
CA VAL A 268 -7.01 -15.86 4.83
C VAL A 268 -5.98 -16.09 3.73
#